data_AF-A0A7S2MZG3-F1
#
_entry.id   AF-A0A7S2MZG3-F1
#
_cell.length_a   1.000
_cell.length_b   1.000
_cell.length_c   1.000
_cell.angle_alpha   90.00
_cell.angle_beta   90.00
_cell.angle_gamma   90.00
#
_symmetry.space_group_name_H-M   'P 1'
#
loop_
_entity.id
_entity.type
_entity.pdbx_description
1 polymer ?
#
loop_
_entity_poly.entity_id
_entity_poly.type
_entity_poly.pdbx_seq_one_letter_code
_entity_poly.pdbx_strand_id
1 'polypeptide(L)'
;EIVLSCASADGVDLNGLPPCQRCVAFAVDPAACRSGRWSGPVGRQHQPELFELLVPHKEALSSISRTHFEVVLLDGLDGAVCIRKLSGNPLLLDDRPLPQHEAVPAQEGGRIAFTGTSDTDPSFLEFRVRLRSVQ
;
A
#
# COMPACT_ATOMS: atom_id res chain seq x y z
N GLU A 1 -1.97 -7.65 -12.67
CA GLU A 1 -1.06 -7.46 -11.51
C GLU A 1 -1.36 -6.10 -10.88
N ILE A 2 -1.38 -6.02 -9.55
CA ILE A 2 -1.48 -4.74 -8.83
C ILE A 2 -0.14 -4.49 -8.16
N VAL A 3 0.46 -3.33 -8.41
CA VAL A 3 1.77 -2.97 -7.87
C VAL A 3 1.66 -1.68 -7.07
N LEU A 4 2.22 -1.68 -5.86
CA LEU A 4 2.43 -0.48 -5.06
C LEU A 4 3.90 -0.09 -5.19
N SER A 5 4.18 0.96 -5.97
CA SER A 5 5.54 1.46 -6.20
C SER A 5 5.87 2.56 -5.20
N CYS A 6 6.94 2.42 -4.43
CA CYS A 6 7.41 3.47 -3.54
C CYS A 6 7.78 4.70 -4.36
N ALA A 7 7.18 5.83 -4.02
CA ALA A 7 7.37 7.11 -4.68
C ALA A 7 8.17 8.09 -3.81
N SER A 8 8.09 7.96 -2.49
CA SER A 8 8.87 8.73 -1.53
C SER A 8 9.11 7.89 -0.28
N ALA A 9 10.30 7.99 0.30
CA ALA A 9 10.68 7.35 1.55
C ALA A 9 11.70 8.25 2.25
N ASP A 10 11.36 8.75 3.44
CA ASP A 10 12.21 9.68 4.17
C ASP A 10 13.53 9.00 4.59
N GLY A 11 14.64 9.68 4.31
CA GLY A 11 15.99 9.17 4.58
C GLY A 11 16.48 8.04 3.66
N VAL A 12 15.78 7.71 2.56
CA VAL A 12 16.16 6.62 1.65
C VAL A 12 16.38 7.12 0.21
N ASP A 13 17.53 6.77 -0.38
CA ASP A 13 17.78 7.01 -1.81
C ASP A 13 17.10 5.93 -2.69
N LEU A 14 15.89 6.24 -3.16
CA LEU A 14 15.11 5.34 -4.02
C LEU A 14 15.73 5.10 -5.40
N ASN A 15 16.68 5.93 -5.85
CA ASN A 15 17.36 5.75 -7.14
C ASN A 15 18.49 4.72 -7.06
N GLY A 16 19.08 4.55 -5.87
CA GLY A 16 20.04 3.50 -5.59
C GLY A 16 19.43 2.11 -5.41
N LEU A 17 18.10 2.03 -5.25
CA LEU A 17 17.39 0.77 -4.99
C LEU A 17 16.83 0.12 -6.28
N PRO A 18 17.04 -1.19 -6.48
CA PRO A 18 16.34 -1.97 -7.50
C PRO A 18 14.81 -1.88 -7.38
N PRO A 19 14.06 -1.93 -8.50
CA PRO A 19 12.60 -1.89 -8.48
C PRO A 19 11.94 -2.94 -7.57
N CYS A 20 12.50 -4.15 -7.46
CA CYS A 20 11.97 -5.20 -6.59
C CYS A 20 12.08 -4.88 -5.09
N GLN A 21 12.99 -3.98 -4.70
CA GLN A 21 13.20 -3.55 -3.32
C GLN A 21 12.43 -2.28 -2.94
N ARG A 22 11.64 -1.75 -3.87
CA ARG A 22 10.82 -0.54 -3.65
C ARG A 22 9.38 -0.72 -4.08
N CYS A 23 8.95 -1.95 -4.35
CA CYS A 23 7.61 -2.25 -4.83
C CYS A 23 6.99 -3.43 -4.06
N VAL A 24 5.69 -3.35 -3.79
CA VAL A 24 4.88 -4.52 -3.44
C VAL A 24 4.12 -4.94 -4.68
N ALA A 25 4.32 -6.17 -5.16
CA ALA A 25 3.63 -6.69 -6.34
C ALA A 25 2.66 -7.80 -5.92
N PHE A 26 1.42 -7.69 -6.38
CA PHE A 26 0.37 -8.66 -6.16
C PHE A 26 -0.02 -9.32 -7.48
N ALA A 27 0.32 -10.60 -7.60
CA ALA A 27 -0.24 -11.47 -8.61
C ALA A 27 -1.70 -11.75 -8.27
N VAL A 28 -2.61 -11.22 -9.09
CA VAL A 28 -4.05 -11.48 -8.95
C VAL A 28 -4.35 -12.73 -9.76
N ASP A 29 -4.62 -13.84 -9.07
CA ASP A 29 -5.02 -15.09 -9.71
C ASP A 29 -6.45 -14.94 -10.26
N PRO A 30 -6.68 -15.10 -11.57
CA PRO A 30 -8.01 -15.11 -12.17
C PRO A 30 -8.98 -16.08 -11.48
N ALA A 31 -8.49 -17.21 -10.99
CA ALA A 31 -9.30 -18.19 -10.28
C ALA A 31 -9.79 -17.69 -8.92
N ALA A 32 -8.93 -16.95 -8.19
CA ALA A 32 -9.27 -16.35 -6.91
C ALA A 32 -10.27 -15.19 -7.07
N CYS A 33 -10.29 -14.52 -8.23
CA CYS A 33 -11.29 -13.49 -8.53
C CYS A 33 -12.69 -14.04 -8.83
N ARG A 34 -12.83 -15.32 -9.19
CA ARG A 34 -14.14 -15.94 -9.48
C ARG A 34 -15.05 -16.04 -8.26
N SER A 35 -14.51 -15.99 -7.04
CA SER A 35 -15.28 -15.95 -5.79
C SER A 35 -15.81 -14.56 -5.44
N GLY A 36 -15.58 -13.55 -6.30
CA GLY A 36 -16.15 -12.21 -6.20
C GLY A 36 -15.33 -11.21 -5.37
N ARG A 37 -14.25 -11.64 -4.70
CA ARG A 37 -13.36 -10.74 -3.95
C ARG A 37 -11.96 -11.31 -3.82
N TRP A 38 -10.98 -10.49 -4.16
CA TRP A 38 -9.56 -10.75 -3.86
C TRP A 38 -9.04 -9.71 -2.87
N SER A 39 -8.12 -10.09 -1.97
CA SER A 39 -7.41 -9.15 -1.11
C SER A 39 -5.93 -9.48 -0.94
N GLY A 40 -5.11 -8.43 -0.92
CA GLY A 40 -3.67 -8.47 -0.69
C GLY A 40 -3.30 -7.64 0.54
N PRO A 41 -2.89 -8.26 1.66
CA PRO A 41 -2.56 -7.52 2.87
C PRO A 41 -1.20 -6.79 2.76
N VAL A 42 -1.14 -5.59 3.32
CA VAL A 42 0.05 -4.74 3.38
C VAL A 42 0.36 -4.37 4.82
N GLY A 43 1.59 -4.58 5.25
CA GLY A 43 2.07 -4.17 6.56
C GLY A 43 3.35 -4.89 6.96
N ARG A 44 3.91 -4.54 8.12
CA ARG A 44 5.22 -5.06 8.56
C ARG A 44 5.30 -6.57 8.67
N GLN A 45 4.17 -7.25 8.89
CA GLN A 45 4.15 -8.72 8.95
C GLN A 45 4.16 -9.36 7.56
N HIS A 46 3.67 -8.66 6.54
CA HIS A 46 3.49 -9.20 5.19
C HIS A 46 4.65 -8.83 4.25
N GLN A 47 5.33 -7.71 4.52
CA GLN A 47 6.51 -7.26 3.76
C GLN A 47 7.61 -6.70 4.70
N PRO A 48 8.13 -7.49 5.67
CA PRO A 48 9.05 -6.98 6.70
C PRO A 48 10.31 -6.36 6.10
N GLU A 49 10.96 -7.05 5.16
CA GLU A 49 12.22 -6.59 4.56
C GLU A 49 12.04 -5.28 3.79
N LEU A 50 10.88 -5.11 3.14
CA LEU A 50 10.56 -3.90 2.41
C LEU A 50 10.41 -2.70 3.35
N PHE A 51 9.66 -2.84 4.44
CA PHE A 51 9.44 -1.74 5.38
C PHE A 51 10.69 -1.42 6.19
N GLU A 52 11.48 -2.42 6.57
CA GLU A 52 12.77 -2.22 7.25
C GLU A 52 13.77 -1.49 6.34
N LEU A 53 13.73 -1.74 5.03
CA LEU A 53 14.56 -1.04 4.06
C LEU A 53 14.09 0.39 3.78
N LEU A 54 12.78 0.59 3.57
CA LEU A 54 12.21 1.88 3.17
C LEU A 54 11.99 2.85 4.34
N VAL A 55 12.01 2.36 5.59
CA VAL A 55 11.74 3.18 6.78
C VAL A 55 12.85 2.95 7.82
N PRO A 56 14.02 3.58 7.68
CA PRO A 56 15.17 3.37 8.57
C PRO A 56 14.93 3.90 9.98
N HIS A 57 14.02 4.88 10.12
CA HIS A 57 13.65 5.46 11.42
C HIS A 57 12.69 4.53 12.18
N LYS A 58 13.17 3.95 13.29
CA LYS A 58 12.41 2.98 14.10
C LYS A 58 11.07 3.51 14.62
N GLU A 59 10.99 4.80 14.94
CA GLU A 59 9.75 5.44 15.38
C GLU A 59 8.71 5.47 14.26
N ALA A 60 9.09 5.91 13.06
CA ALA A 60 8.23 5.88 11.88
C ALA A 60 7.82 4.44 11.49
N LEU A 61 8.75 3.48 11.57
CA LEU A 61 8.47 2.07 11.33
C LEU A 61 7.43 1.52 12.34
N SER A 62 7.46 1.99 13.59
CA SER A 62 6.48 1.60 14.62
C SER A 62 5.06 2.10 14.31
N SER A 63 4.93 3.20 13.56
CA SER A 63 3.65 3.73 13.04
C SER A 63 3.07 2.87 11.91
N ILE A 64 3.84 1.93 11.35
CA ILE A 64 3.31 0.93 10.43
C ILE A 64 2.79 -0.26 11.26
N SER A 65 1.57 -0.71 10.98
CA SER A 65 0.98 -1.84 11.70
C SER A 65 1.39 -3.17 11.05
N ARG A 66 1.25 -4.27 11.80
CA ARG A 66 1.53 -5.63 11.29
C ARG A 66 0.73 -5.94 10.02
N THR A 67 -0.57 -5.67 10.08
CA THR A 67 -1.46 -5.54 8.93
C THR A 67 -2.02 -4.13 8.97
N HIS A 68 -1.54 -3.25 8.10
CA HIS A 68 -1.89 -1.83 8.11
C HIS A 68 -3.10 -1.55 7.22
N PHE A 69 -3.08 -2.07 6.00
CA PHE A 69 -4.22 -2.03 5.10
C PHE A 69 -4.23 -3.27 4.20
N GLU A 70 -5.26 -3.41 3.38
CA GLU A 70 -5.27 -4.35 2.27
C GLU A 70 -5.67 -3.65 0.97
N VAL A 71 -5.10 -4.13 -0.13
CA VAL A 71 -5.62 -3.89 -1.46
C VAL A 71 -6.76 -4.86 -1.68
N VAL A 72 -7.90 -4.38 -2.17
CA VAL A 72 -9.09 -5.18 -2.45
C VAL A 72 -9.45 -5.02 -3.91
N LEU A 73 -9.82 -6.11 -4.56
CA LEU A 73 -10.43 -6.07 -5.87
C LEU A 73 -11.89 -6.53 -5.72
N LEU A 74 -12.82 -5.61 -5.95
CA LEU A 74 -14.26 -5.86 -5.90
C LEU A 74 -14.73 -6.28 -7.29
N ASP A 75 -15.61 -7.26 -7.40
CA ASP A 75 -16.24 -7.67 -8.67
C ASP A 75 -15.30 -8.32 -9.70
N GLY A 76 -14.19 -8.92 -9.25
CA GLY A 76 -13.30 -9.73 -10.10
C GLY A 76 -12.22 -8.93 -10.83
N LEU A 77 -11.61 -9.49 -11.89
CA LEU A 77 -10.40 -8.94 -12.52
C LEU A 77 -10.56 -7.54 -13.15
N ASP A 78 -11.76 -7.24 -13.65
CA ASP A 78 -12.11 -5.93 -14.21
C ASP A 78 -12.65 -4.96 -13.14
N GLY A 79 -12.57 -5.40 -11.89
CA GLY A 79 -13.04 -4.73 -10.70
C GLY A 79 -12.31 -3.44 -10.35
N ALA A 80 -12.97 -2.60 -9.56
CA ALA A 80 -12.30 -1.46 -8.96
C ALA A 80 -11.27 -1.94 -7.91
N VAL A 81 -10.05 -1.43 -8.02
CA VAL A 81 -9.07 -1.56 -6.95
C VAL A 81 -9.45 -0.60 -5.83
N CYS A 82 -9.56 -1.12 -4.62
CA CYS A 82 -9.87 -0.36 -3.42
C CYS A 82 -8.78 -0.55 -2.36
N ILE A 83 -8.60 0.46 -1.51
CA ILE A 83 -7.74 0.40 -0.34
C ILE A 83 -8.63 0.35 0.89
N ARG A 84 -8.40 -0.63 1.75
CA ARG A 84 -9.14 -0.78 3.01
C ARG A 84 -8.17 -0.70 4.18
N LYS A 85 -8.22 0.40 4.94
CA LYS A 85 -7.41 0.60 6.14
C LYS A 85 -7.86 -0.36 7.23
N LEU A 86 -6.94 -1.11 7.82
CA LEU A 86 -7.23 -2.08 8.87
C LEU A 86 -6.69 -1.65 10.23
N SER A 87 -5.61 -0.86 10.25
CA SER A 87 -5.00 -0.34 11.48
C SER A 87 -5.71 0.89 12.04
N GLY A 88 -5.47 1.15 13.32
CA GLY A 88 -5.83 2.43 13.96
C GLY A 88 -4.97 3.60 13.47
N ASN A 89 -3.71 3.34 13.11
CA ASN A 89 -2.78 4.38 12.65
C ASN A 89 -3.29 5.07 11.36
N PRO A 90 -2.94 6.36 11.15
CA PRO A 90 -3.35 7.09 9.97
C PRO A 90 -2.80 6.49 8.66
N LEU A 91 -3.59 6.62 7.60
CA LEU A 91 -3.23 6.28 6.23
C LEU A 91 -3.99 7.23 5.32
N LEU A 92 -3.30 7.86 4.38
CA LEU A 92 -3.92 8.78 3.42
C LEU A 92 -4.03 8.14 2.05
N LEU A 93 -5.10 8.43 1.32
CA LEU A 93 -5.25 8.18 -0.11
C LEU A 93 -5.52 9.51 -0.81
N ASP A 94 -4.64 9.91 -1.72
CA ASP A 94 -4.70 11.20 -2.43
C ASP A 94 -4.94 12.38 -1.47
N ASP A 95 -4.07 12.49 -0.46
CA ASP A 95 -4.09 13.50 0.61
C ASP A 95 -5.30 13.46 1.56
N ARG A 96 -6.15 12.44 1.44
CA ARG A 96 -7.35 12.32 2.27
C ARG A 96 -7.22 11.17 3.26
N PRO A 97 -7.51 11.39 4.56
CA PRO A 97 -7.51 10.31 5.54
C PRO A 97 -8.48 9.21 5.16
N LEU A 98 -7.99 7.96 5.21
CA LEU A 98 -8.83 6.80 4.95
C LEU A 98 -9.61 6.39 6.21
N PRO A 99 -10.94 6.21 6.11
CA PRO A 99 -11.73 5.60 7.17
C PRO A 99 -11.25 4.18 7.46
N GLN A 100 -11.34 3.77 8.73
CA GLN A 100 -10.99 2.41 9.12
C GLN A 100 -12.09 1.43 8.67
N HIS A 101 -11.68 0.27 8.15
CA HIS A 101 -12.51 -0.85 7.70
C HIS A 101 -13.41 -0.60 6.48
N GLU A 102 -13.44 0.60 5.93
CA GLU A 102 -14.14 0.92 4.69
C GLU A 102 -13.20 0.82 3.48
N ALA A 103 -13.71 0.26 2.38
CA ALA A 103 -12.96 0.11 1.13
C ALA A 103 -13.16 1.37 0.28
N VAL A 104 -12.09 2.10 0.03
CA VAL A 104 -12.11 3.33 -0.77
C VAL A 104 -11.45 3.07 -2.12
N PRO A 105 -12.11 3.39 -3.26
CA PRO A 105 -11.53 3.18 -4.57
C PRO A 105 -10.21 3.93 -4.75
N ALA A 106 -9.20 3.26 -5.28
CA ALA A 106 -7.93 3.84 -5.68
C ALA A 106 -7.75 3.71 -7.19
N GLN A 107 -7.39 4.83 -7.80
CA GLN A 107 -7.17 4.90 -9.24
C GLN A 107 -5.73 4.53 -9.60
N GLU A 108 -5.50 4.26 -10.89
CA GLU A 108 -4.14 4.21 -11.44
C GLU A 108 -3.38 5.49 -11.11
N GLY A 109 -2.20 5.36 -10.51
CA GLY A 109 -1.39 6.48 -10.03
C GLY A 109 -1.84 7.06 -8.69
N GLY A 110 -2.89 6.55 -8.05
CA GLY A 110 -3.35 6.97 -6.73
C GLY A 110 -2.23 6.88 -5.69
N ARG A 111 -2.20 7.83 -4.75
CA ARG A 111 -1.11 8.00 -3.78
C ARG A 111 -1.53 7.54 -2.39
N ILE A 112 -0.86 6.52 -1.87
CA ILE A 112 -1.05 6.00 -0.51
C ILE A 112 0.09 6.54 0.35
N ALA A 113 -0.21 7.32 1.40
CA ALA A 113 0.81 7.92 2.26
C ALA A 113 0.68 7.44 3.71
N PHE A 114 1.81 7.05 4.30
CA PHE A 114 1.95 6.76 5.71
C PHE A 114 2.43 8.02 6.43
N THR A 115 1.72 8.39 7.48
CA THR A 115 2.09 9.48 8.39
C THR A 115 2.37 8.90 9.78
N GLY A 116 2.84 9.74 10.70
CA GLY A 116 3.18 9.35 12.07
C GLY A 116 1.98 8.89 12.89
N THR A 117 1.67 9.63 13.94
CA THR A 117 0.56 9.32 14.86
C THR A 117 -0.69 10.14 14.56
N SER A 118 -0.52 11.25 13.83
CA SER A 118 -1.59 12.13 13.36
C SER A 118 -1.70 12.09 11.83
N ASP A 119 -2.89 12.36 11.29
CA ASP A 119 -3.11 12.56 9.86
C ASP A 119 -2.52 13.89 9.35
N THR A 120 -2.19 14.81 10.27
CA THR A 120 -1.49 16.07 10.00
C THR A 120 0.04 15.94 10.00
N ASP A 121 0.57 14.81 10.45
CA ASP A 121 2.01 14.58 10.46
C ASP A 121 2.51 14.47 9.01
N PRO A 122 3.75 14.91 8.72
CA PRO A 122 4.33 14.75 7.39
C PRO A 122 4.36 13.27 7.01
N SER A 123 4.12 12.98 5.73
CA SER A 123 4.27 11.63 5.20
C SER A 123 5.75 11.26 5.18
N PHE A 124 6.09 10.09 5.74
CA PHE A 124 7.46 9.57 5.72
C PHE A 124 7.64 8.45 4.68
N LEU A 125 6.54 7.91 4.16
CA LEU A 125 6.54 6.86 3.13
C LEU A 125 5.31 7.01 2.24
N GLU A 126 5.51 6.96 0.94
CA GLU A 126 4.44 7.06 -0.05
C GLU A 126 4.57 5.98 -1.11
N PHE A 127 3.45 5.32 -1.42
CA PHE A 127 3.32 4.42 -2.56
C PHE A 127 2.38 4.98 -3.62
N ARG A 128 2.63 4.60 -4.87
CA ARG A 128 1.73 4.83 -6.00
C ARG A 128 1.12 3.50 -6.43
N VAL A 129 -0.20 3.50 -6.60
CA VAL A 129 -0.94 2.36 -7.16
C VAL A 129 -0.65 2.28 -8.66
N ARG A 130 -0.28 1.09 -9.13
CA ARG A 130 -0.03 0.77 -10.53
C ARG A 130 -0.76 -0.51 -10.90
N LEU A 131 -1.56 -0.45 -11.95
CA LEU A 131 -2.30 -1.55 -12.55
C LEU A 131 -1.54 -1.99 -13.79
N ARG A 132 -1.10 -3.24 -13.79
CA ARG A 132 -0.39 -3.83 -14.92
C ARG A 132 -1.21 -4.96 -15.50
N SER A 133 -1.57 -4.84 -16.77
CA SER A 133 -2.09 -5.96 -17.55
C SER A 133 -0.95 -6.95 -17.77
N VAL A 134 -1.17 -8.21 -17.43
CA VAL A 134 -0.26 -9.28 -17.85
C VAL A 134 -0.58 -9.51 -19.33
N GLN A 135 0.28 -9.04 -20.23
CA GLN A 135 0.17 -9.34 -21.67
C GLN A 135 0.58 -10.79 -21.93
#